data_AF-A0A6B2R4I8-F1
#
_entry.id   AF-A0A6B2R4I8-F1
#
_cell.length_a   1.000
_cell.length_b   1.000
_cell.length_c   1.000
_cell.angle_alpha   90.00
_cell.angle_beta   90.00
_cell.angle_gamma   90.00
#
_symmetry.space_group_name_H-M   'P 1'
#
loop_
_entity.id
_entity.type
_entity.pdbx_description
1 polymer ?
#
loop_
_entity_poly.entity_id
_entity_poly.type
_entity_poly.pdbx_seq_one_letter_code
_entity_poly.pdbx_strand_id
1 'polypeptide(L)'
;MSLSFIDLFAGCGGFSLGLEKAGLRGVLHLELDEWACETLTANFDKETVLCADIRNIPDSFIEKYKGVDVIVGGPPCQGFSVAGGSQFGIHDPRNELVFWYLKWVEIIQPKVVVIENVPQIFTKKDTSGKTVLDIVKEKLVKFNYTVTPKLLTASDFGVPQNRTRAFIFCSKANSATLVPEVTHSIEKSYSLFEDRSTHPYVTVGDALLDLPNIESGMGSDDLIPYESTPESNYQKKMREGSKGVTNHIAMKHTSRLIERFKNIKSEQSLKDVSSEFGQVKKNSGEINEKPFKYNNYRLSLEKPSLTIPASFQSLFIHPTLHRNLTAREAARLMSFPDAYVFRGKRTTMSWEKNLSQYNQIGNAVCPLVAEAIGRQVLSEVKPSKNGKFPTVSEALGAELVSKGQKPSTFSDVNREVLTKMSKSFSKAHPEFELKKFESKSIPIEAIPLAILIATEKQCLICSRVHPPYGVHSNAISFLIGKEDTESLLITENDHGLDYHLRSLLNIEHQIGHFVGSVLGELGYGDLGLVVNPRTGRMVRGISNVTSPRWLEKFRKQLVFPRK
;
A
#
# COMPACT_ATOMS: atom_id res chain seq x y z
N MET A 1 -10.03 31.63 -5.46
CA MET A 1 -10.11 30.16 -5.66
C MET A 1 -8.78 29.57 -5.19
N SER A 2 -8.79 28.43 -4.52
CA SER A 2 -7.56 27.72 -4.12
C SER A 2 -7.05 26.83 -5.27
N LEU A 3 -5.73 26.63 -5.37
CA LEU A 3 -5.12 25.69 -6.33
C LEU A 3 -5.54 24.26 -5.99
N SER A 4 -5.90 23.47 -7.00
CA SER A 4 -6.20 22.04 -6.81
C SER A 4 -4.96 21.15 -7.02
N PHE A 5 -4.90 20.04 -6.29
CA PHE A 5 -3.85 19.04 -6.49
C PHE A 5 -4.34 17.60 -6.49
N ILE A 6 -3.57 16.74 -7.13
CA ILE A 6 -3.66 15.27 -7.06
C ILE A 6 -2.38 14.73 -6.44
N ASP A 7 -2.51 13.79 -5.50
CA ASP A 7 -1.40 13.04 -4.92
C ASP A 7 -1.45 11.58 -5.42
N LEU A 8 -0.48 11.23 -6.27
CA LEU A 8 -0.31 9.87 -6.79
C LEU A 8 0.68 9.12 -5.92
N PHE A 9 0.37 7.87 -5.55
CA PHE A 9 1.14 7.11 -4.55
C PHE A 9 1.12 7.83 -3.19
N ALA A 10 -0.08 8.27 -2.79
CA ALA A 10 -0.28 9.15 -1.64
C ALA A 10 0.23 8.57 -0.31
N GLY A 11 0.35 7.23 -0.22
CA GLY A 11 0.73 6.53 1.00
C GLY A 11 -0.21 6.89 2.14
N CYS A 12 0.33 7.18 3.31
CA CYS A 12 -0.48 7.69 4.41
C CYS A 12 -0.79 9.17 4.33
N GLY A 13 -0.48 9.87 3.23
CA GLY A 13 -0.91 11.26 2.98
C GLY A 13 0.02 12.35 3.51
N GLY A 14 1.30 12.06 3.76
CA GLY A 14 2.23 13.09 4.25
C GLY A 14 2.42 14.26 3.29
N PHE A 15 2.44 13.99 1.98
CA PHE A 15 2.52 15.04 0.95
C PHE A 15 1.22 15.83 0.88
N SER A 16 0.09 15.13 0.75
CA SER A 16 -1.26 15.68 0.80
C SER A 16 -1.51 16.61 2.00
N LEU A 17 -1.17 16.17 3.21
CA LEU A 17 -1.36 16.94 4.45
C LEU A 17 -0.61 18.27 4.41
N GLY A 18 0.63 18.27 3.95
CA GLY A 18 1.43 19.50 3.83
C GLY A 18 0.82 20.49 2.83
N LEU A 19 0.38 20.00 1.67
CA LEU A 19 -0.25 20.85 0.64
C LEU A 19 -1.58 21.44 1.10
N GLU A 20 -2.41 20.67 1.81
CA GLU A 20 -3.66 21.20 2.39
C GLU A 20 -3.40 22.23 3.48
N LYS A 21 -2.40 21.99 4.35
CA LYS A 21 -1.96 22.99 5.35
C LYS A 21 -1.42 24.27 4.72
N ALA A 22 -0.83 24.19 3.52
CA ALA A 22 -0.42 25.37 2.76
C ALA A 22 -1.62 26.12 2.15
N GLY A 23 -2.79 25.49 2.06
CA GLY A 23 -4.03 26.08 1.54
C GLY A 23 -4.43 25.61 0.15
N LEU A 24 -3.76 24.59 -0.41
CA LEU A 24 -4.21 23.92 -1.63
C LEU A 24 -5.36 22.95 -1.33
N ARG A 25 -6.15 22.60 -2.34
CA ARG A 25 -7.28 21.67 -2.21
C ARG A 25 -6.96 20.33 -2.86
N GLY A 26 -6.96 19.25 -2.07
CA GLY A 26 -6.85 17.89 -2.56
C GLY A 26 -8.11 17.52 -3.34
N VAL A 27 -7.97 17.04 -4.57
CA VAL A 27 -9.11 16.56 -5.39
C VAL A 27 -9.05 15.07 -5.68
N LEU A 28 -7.87 14.47 -5.53
CA LEU A 28 -7.69 13.02 -5.61
C LEU A 28 -6.42 12.61 -4.86
N HIS A 29 -6.54 11.56 -4.04
CA HIS A 29 -5.44 10.84 -3.40
C HIS A 29 -5.51 9.40 -3.87
N LEU A 30 -4.56 8.98 -4.71
CA LEU A 30 -4.50 7.62 -5.26
C LEU A 30 -3.48 6.79 -4.50
N GLU A 31 -3.93 5.70 -3.91
CA GLU A 31 -3.10 4.75 -3.16
C GLU A 31 -3.54 3.30 -3.42
N LEU A 32 -2.59 2.36 -3.43
CA LEU A 32 -2.85 0.94 -3.64
C LEU A 32 -3.05 0.18 -2.33
N ASP A 33 -2.29 0.53 -1.30
CA ASP A 33 -2.29 -0.15 -0.01
C ASP A 33 -3.57 0.13 0.78
N GLU A 34 -4.32 -0.92 1.12
CA GLU A 34 -5.63 -0.79 1.75
C GLU A 34 -5.57 -0.07 3.10
N TRP A 35 -4.54 -0.32 3.93
CA TRP A 35 -4.42 0.34 5.23
C TRP A 35 -3.95 1.80 5.11
N ALA A 36 -3.12 2.11 4.11
CA ALA A 36 -2.81 3.48 3.77
C ALA A 36 -4.05 4.24 3.26
N CYS A 37 -4.91 3.60 2.43
CA CYS A 37 -6.20 4.15 2.03
C CYS A 37 -7.13 4.40 3.22
N GLU A 38 -7.18 3.48 4.19
CA GLU A 38 -7.93 3.67 5.45
C GLU A 38 -7.38 4.86 6.25
N THR A 39 -6.05 5.02 6.30
CA THR A 39 -5.40 6.19 6.90
C THR A 39 -5.78 7.47 6.17
N LEU A 40 -5.73 7.51 4.85
CA LEU A 40 -6.16 8.69 4.06
C LEU A 40 -7.63 9.03 4.35
N THR A 41 -8.51 8.04 4.30
CA THR A 41 -9.96 8.19 4.54
C THR A 41 -10.27 8.68 5.96
N ALA A 42 -9.41 8.38 6.93
CA ALA A 42 -9.57 8.84 8.30
C ALA A 42 -9.16 10.31 8.51
N ASN A 43 -8.36 10.89 7.60
CA ASN A 43 -7.77 12.22 7.78
C ASN A 43 -8.17 13.24 6.69
N PHE A 44 -8.63 12.79 5.52
CA PHE A 44 -9.04 13.61 4.38
C PHE A 44 -10.51 13.34 4.02
N ASP A 45 -11.05 14.12 3.08
CA ASP A 45 -12.36 13.84 2.51
C ASP A 45 -12.36 12.46 1.83
N LYS A 46 -13.19 11.54 2.33
CA LYS A 46 -13.31 10.19 1.78
C LYS A 46 -13.68 10.19 0.29
N GLU A 47 -14.37 11.22 -0.19
CA GLU A 47 -14.82 11.32 -1.58
C GLU A 47 -13.68 11.69 -2.55
N THR A 48 -12.49 12.04 -2.03
CA THR A 48 -11.28 12.30 -2.82
C THR A 48 -10.27 11.14 -2.75
N VAL A 49 -10.52 10.08 -1.98
CA VAL A 49 -9.60 8.94 -1.83
C VAL A 49 -9.98 7.82 -2.81
N LEU A 50 -9.03 7.41 -3.64
CA LEU A 50 -9.19 6.26 -4.54
C LEU A 50 -8.19 5.17 -4.15
N CYS A 51 -8.71 4.05 -3.64
CA CYS A 51 -7.91 2.87 -3.35
C CYS A 51 -7.81 1.95 -4.56
N ALA A 52 -6.76 2.09 -5.35
CA ALA A 52 -6.60 1.36 -6.60
C ALA A 52 -5.15 1.34 -7.09
N ASP A 53 -4.84 0.34 -7.92
CA ASP A 53 -3.60 0.31 -8.68
C ASP A 53 -3.66 1.33 -9.82
N ILE A 54 -2.68 2.25 -9.86
CA ILE A 54 -2.54 3.25 -10.92
C ILE A 54 -2.55 2.66 -12.33
N ARG A 55 -2.10 1.40 -12.49
CA ARG A 55 -2.05 0.67 -13.77
C ARG A 55 -3.44 0.28 -14.29
N ASN A 56 -4.41 0.17 -13.39
CA ASN A 56 -5.77 -0.29 -13.70
C ASN A 56 -6.75 0.88 -13.90
N ILE A 57 -6.29 2.13 -13.81
CA ILE A 57 -7.14 3.31 -13.98
C ILE A 57 -7.30 3.61 -15.48
N PRO A 58 -8.53 3.62 -16.02
CA PRO A 58 -8.76 3.92 -17.43
C PRO A 58 -8.53 5.40 -17.72
N ASP A 59 -8.08 5.71 -18.93
CA ASP A 59 -7.80 7.08 -19.36
C ASP A 59 -9.04 7.97 -19.21
N SER A 60 -10.23 7.44 -19.50
CA SER A 60 -11.51 8.15 -19.34
C SER A 60 -11.80 8.61 -17.91
N PHE A 61 -11.24 7.96 -16.89
CA PHE A 61 -11.30 8.43 -15.50
C PHE A 61 -10.33 9.59 -15.30
N ILE A 62 -9.08 9.45 -15.75
CA ILE A 62 -8.02 10.46 -15.61
C ILE A 62 -8.43 11.77 -16.30
N GLU A 63 -9.07 11.68 -17.47
CA GLU A 63 -9.53 12.84 -18.25
C GLU A 63 -10.52 13.73 -17.49
N LYS A 64 -11.27 13.19 -16.53
CA LYS A 64 -12.21 13.96 -15.71
C LYS A 64 -11.53 14.96 -14.77
N TYR A 65 -10.22 14.79 -14.55
CA TYR A 65 -9.39 15.68 -13.75
C TYR A 65 -8.56 16.66 -14.60
N LYS A 66 -8.81 16.75 -15.92
CA LYS A 66 -8.17 17.78 -16.76
C LYS A 66 -8.43 19.18 -16.19
N GLY A 67 -7.35 19.96 -16.07
CA GLY A 67 -7.39 21.31 -15.49
C GLY A 67 -7.02 21.40 -14.01
N VAL A 68 -6.67 20.28 -13.36
CA VAL A 68 -5.99 20.32 -12.05
C VAL A 68 -4.69 21.12 -12.15
N ASP A 69 -4.39 21.92 -11.12
CA ASP A 69 -3.23 22.80 -11.13
C ASP A 69 -1.91 22.07 -10.82
N VAL A 70 -1.93 21.11 -9.91
CA VAL A 70 -0.72 20.46 -9.37
C VAL A 70 -0.87 18.92 -9.35
N ILE A 71 0.16 18.19 -9.78
CA ILE A 71 0.28 16.75 -9.49
C ILE A 71 1.54 16.53 -8.67
N VAL A 72 1.41 15.82 -7.54
CA VAL A 72 2.53 15.38 -6.73
C VAL A 72 2.54 13.85 -6.61
N GLY A 73 3.69 13.28 -6.25
CA GLY A 73 3.76 11.87 -5.89
C GLY A 73 5.17 11.32 -5.76
N GLY A 74 5.27 10.19 -5.06
CA GLY A 74 6.52 9.47 -4.83
C GLY A 74 6.51 8.06 -5.43
N PRO A 75 6.63 7.90 -6.75
CA PRO A 75 6.60 6.58 -7.38
C PRO A 75 7.74 5.70 -6.83
N PRO A 76 7.46 4.48 -6.35
CA PRO A 76 8.49 3.64 -5.71
C PRO A 76 9.54 3.18 -6.73
N CYS A 77 10.81 3.37 -6.40
CA CYS A 77 11.95 3.18 -7.31
C CYS A 77 12.91 2.08 -6.79
N GLN A 78 12.37 0.89 -6.48
CA GLN A 78 13.10 -0.13 -5.71
C GLN A 78 14.24 -0.82 -6.48
N GLY A 79 14.17 -0.90 -7.82
CA GLY A 79 15.28 -1.36 -8.66
C GLY A 79 16.52 -0.45 -8.57
N PHE A 80 16.37 0.77 -8.04
CA PHE A 80 17.42 1.77 -7.96
C PHE A 80 17.98 2.01 -6.52
N SER A 81 17.66 1.16 -5.54
CA SER A 81 18.21 1.27 -4.17
C SER A 81 19.52 0.50 -3.96
N VAL A 82 20.31 0.83 -2.93
CA VAL A 82 21.62 0.21 -2.58
C VAL A 82 21.44 -1.06 -1.70
N ALA A 83 20.29 -1.21 -1.04
CA ALA A 83 20.04 -2.29 -0.08
C ALA A 83 19.46 -3.59 -0.71
N GLY A 84 19.16 -3.57 -2.01
CA GLY A 84 18.82 -4.77 -2.78
C GLY A 84 19.95 -5.03 -3.76
N GLY A 85 20.69 -6.12 -3.57
CA GLY A 85 21.69 -6.57 -4.52
C GLY A 85 21.09 -6.65 -5.93
N SER A 86 21.96 -6.46 -6.92
CA SER A 86 21.77 -6.60 -8.36
C SER A 86 21.29 -8.00 -8.79
N GLN A 87 20.19 -8.50 -8.24
CA GLN A 87 19.58 -9.78 -8.59
C GLN A 87 18.36 -9.61 -9.50
N PHE A 88 17.81 -8.40 -9.65
CA PHE A 88 16.69 -8.11 -10.55
C PHE A 88 17.04 -6.90 -11.42
N GLY A 89 17.80 -7.15 -12.48
CA GLY A 89 18.03 -6.17 -13.54
C GLY A 89 16.75 -5.90 -14.34
N ILE A 90 16.60 -4.65 -14.81
CA ILE A 90 15.72 -4.12 -15.89
C ILE A 90 14.20 -4.42 -15.83
N HIS A 91 13.75 -5.56 -15.33
CA HIS A 91 12.37 -6.04 -15.33
C HIS A 91 11.66 -5.96 -13.97
N ASP A 92 12.13 -5.09 -13.05
CA ASP A 92 11.34 -4.81 -11.86
C ASP A 92 10.07 -4.01 -12.26
N PRO A 93 8.86 -4.56 -12.10
CA PRO A 93 7.61 -3.88 -12.47
C PRO A 93 7.43 -2.52 -11.80
N ARG A 94 8.17 -2.27 -10.70
CA ARG A 94 8.12 -1.01 -9.95
C ARG A 94 8.83 0.13 -10.67
N ASN A 95 9.82 -0.17 -11.52
CA ASN A 95 10.47 0.85 -12.36
C ASN A 95 9.51 1.37 -13.45
N GLU A 96 8.43 0.65 -13.74
CA GLU A 96 7.40 1.09 -14.68
C GLU A 96 6.46 2.15 -14.08
N LEU A 97 6.36 2.24 -12.75
CA LEU A 97 5.40 3.12 -12.07
C LEU A 97 5.66 4.61 -12.31
N VAL A 98 6.91 4.99 -12.59
CA VAL A 98 7.25 6.35 -13.04
C VAL A 98 6.60 6.68 -14.39
N PHE A 99 6.46 5.71 -15.30
CA PHE A 99 5.78 5.94 -16.58
C PHE A 99 4.28 6.09 -16.41
N TRP A 100 3.67 5.37 -15.47
CA TRP A 100 2.26 5.56 -15.12
C TRP A 100 2.01 6.94 -14.50
N TYR A 101 2.92 7.40 -13.62
CA TYR A 101 2.89 8.78 -13.14
C TYR A 101 2.95 9.79 -14.30
N LEU A 102 3.90 9.61 -15.24
CA LEU A 102 4.05 10.50 -16.40
C LEU A 102 2.85 10.44 -17.36
N LYS A 103 2.15 9.29 -17.46
CA LYS A 103 0.90 9.16 -18.23
C LYS A 103 -0.20 10.05 -17.66
N TRP A 104 -0.35 10.10 -16.33
CA TRP A 104 -1.30 11.01 -15.68
C TRP A 104 -0.95 12.48 -15.98
N VAL A 105 0.33 12.84 -15.91
CA VAL A 105 0.81 14.18 -16.28
C VAL A 105 0.52 14.50 -17.76
N GLU A 106 0.72 13.53 -18.65
CA GLU A 106 0.45 13.67 -20.09
C GLU A 106 -1.03 13.95 -20.38
N ILE A 107 -1.94 13.24 -19.72
CA ILE A 107 -3.39 13.37 -19.92
C ILE A 107 -3.94 14.65 -19.27
N ILE A 108 -3.54 14.94 -18.02
CA ILE A 108 -4.10 16.04 -17.21
C ILE A 108 -3.48 17.39 -17.58
N GLN A 109 -2.21 17.38 -17.98
CA GLN A 109 -1.46 18.59 -18.34
C GLN A 109 -1.45 19.68 -17.24
N PRO A 110 -1.11 19.35 -15.97
CA PRO A 110 -1.11 20.31 -14.86
C PRO A 110 -0.15 21.49 -15.07
N LYS A 111 -0.24 22.52 -14.23
CA LYS A 111 0.72 23.64 -14.27
C LYS A 111 2.04 23.27 -13.61
N VAL A 112 1.94 22.49 -12.53
CA VAL A 112 3.08 22.06 -11.71
C VAL A 112 3.04 20.55 -11.51
N VAL A 113 4.22 19.94 -11.57
CA VAL A 113 4.45 18.54 -11.21
C VAL A 113 5.59 18.49 -10.21
N VAL A 114 5.42 17.76 -9.11
CA VAL A 114 6.51 17.53 -8.13
C VAL A 114 6.67 16.03 -7.89
N ILE A 115 7.80 15.48 -8.30
CA ILE A 115 8.13 14.07 -8.07
C ILE A 115 9.09 13.97 -6.89
N GLU A 116 8.71 13.25 -5.84
CA GLU A 116 9.58 12.94 -4.71
C GLU A 116 10.25 11.57 -4.87
N ASN A 117 11.49 11.47 -4.42
CA ASN A 117 12.19 10.20 -4.32
C ASN A 117 13.40 10.23 -3.38
N VAL A 118 14.06 9.08 -3.24
CA VAL A 118 15.35 8.99 -2.56
C VAL A 118 16.48 9.67 -3.36
N PRO A 119 17.52 10.24 -2.70
CA PRO A 119 18.59 10.98 -3.39
C PRO A 119 19.30 10.22 -4.52
N GLN A 120 19.34 8.88 -4.44
CA GLN A 120 19.97 8.00 -5.40
C GLN A 120 19.33 8.06 -6.80
N ILE A 121 18.11 8.59 -6.92
CA ILE A 121 17.43 8.76 -8.22
C ILE A 121 18.24 9.64 -9.20
N PHE A 122 19.09 10.53 -8.68
CA PHE A 122 19.94 11.43 -9.49
C PHE A 122 21.27 10.80 -9.93
N THR A 123 21.71 9.72 -9.29
CA THR A 123 23.07 9.19 -9.48
C THR A 123 23.10 7.75 -9.98
N LYS A 124 22.09 6.93 -9.64
CA LYS A 124 22.07 5.53 -10.06
C LYS A 124 21.59 5.41 -11.50
N LYS A 125 22.46 4.87 -12.34
CA LYS A 125 22.20 4.60 -13.76
C LYS A 125 21.59 3.23 -13.93
N ASP A 126 20.72 3.10 -14.93
CA ASP A 126 20.27 1.83 -15.46
C ASP A 126 21.37 1.16 -16.32
N THR A 127 21.05 -0.02 -16.86
CA THR A 127 21.93 -0.77 -17.76
C THR A 127 22.19 -0.06 -19.10
N SER A 128 21.36 0.92 -19.44
CA SER A 128 21.52 1.78 -20.63
C SER A 128 22.32 3.05 -20.32
N GLY A 129 22.80 3.22 -19.09
CA GLY A 129 23.61 4.35 -18.66
C GLY A 129 22.83 5.62 -18.33
N LYS A 130 21.49 5.58 -18.35
CA LYS A 130 20.60 6.72 -18.03
C LYS A 130 20.12 6.64 -16.59
N THR A 131 19.93 7.80 -15.96
CA THR A 131 19.27 7.90 -14.66
C THR A 131 17.76 8.04 -14.85
N VAL A 132 16.97 7.76 -13.80
CA VAL A 132 15.52 8.02 -13.83
C VAL A 132 15.25 9.51 -14.03
N LEU A 133 16.11 10.40 -13.51
CA LEU A 133 16.04 11.83 -13.78
C LEU A 133 16.14 12.14 -15.27
N ASP A 134 17.04 11.48 -16.00
CA ASP A 134 17.20 11.69 -17.45
C ASP A 134 15.92 11.30 -18.20
N ILE A 135 15.31 10.16 -17.84
CA ILE A 135 14.06 9.68 -18.44
C ILE A 135 12.91 10.66 -18.16
N VAL A 136 12.74 11.08 -16.91
CA VAL A 136 11.72 12.04 -16.49
C VAL A 136 11.92 13.37 -17.22
N LYS A 137 13.16 13.86 -17.30
CA LYS A 137 13.50 15.11 -17.98
C LYS A 137 13.19 15.05 -19.48
N GLU A 138 13.58 13.97 -20.16
CA GLU A 138 13.29 13.76 -21.58
C GLU A 138 11.79 13.77 -21.89
N LYS A 139 10.97 13.18 -21.02
CA LYS A 139 9.51 13.14 -21.19
C LYS A 139 8.84 14.47 -20.86
N LEU A 140 9.18 15.08 -19.73
CA LEU A 140 8.53 16.31 -19.29
C LEU A 140 8.91 17.53 -20.15
N VAL A 141 10.14 17.57 -20.69
CA VAL A 141 10.52 18.60 -21.68
C VAL A 141 9.69 18.46 -22.96
N LYS A 142 9.41 17.24 -23.42
CA LYS A 142 8.49 17.01 -24.57
C LYS A 142 7.06 17.47 -24.28
N PHE A 143 6.64 17.44 -23.02
CA PHE A 143 5.36 17.99 -22.58
C PHE A 143 5.42 19.49 -22.27
N ASN A 144 6.51 20.18 -22.67
CA ASN A 144 6.72 21.62 -22.50
C ASN A 144 6.81 22.07 -21.02
N TYR A 145 7.46 21.26 -20.17
CA TYR A 145 7.81 21.65 -18.80
C TYR A 145 9.30 21.97 -18.68
N THR A 146 9.61 22.99 -17.88
CA THR A 146 10.94 23.21 -17.32
C THR A 146 11.14 22.27 -16.13
N VAL A 147 12.31 21.62 -16.03
CA VAL A 147 12.60 20.61 -15.01
C VAL A 147 13.77 21.07 -14.14
N THR A 148 13.55 21.14 -12.82
CA THR A 148 14.54 21.56 -11.82
C THR A 148 14.68 20.47 -10.74
N PRO A 149 15.73 19.63 -10.78
CA PRO A 149 16.03 18.70 -9.70
C PRO A 149 16.67 19.42 -8.51
N LYS A 150 16.26 19.06 -7.29
CA LYS A 150 16.81 19.62 -6.05
C LYS A 150 16.84 18.55 -4.95
N LEU A 151 17.86 18.60 -4.10
CA LEU A 151 17.88 17.88 -2.83
C LEU A 151 17.39 18.82 -1.72
N LEU A 152 16.41 18.36 -0.95
CA LEU A 152 15.90 19.08 0.23
C LEU A 152 16.14 18.24 1.48
N THR A 153 16.60 18.86 2.55
CA THR A 153 16.76 18.21 3.86
C THR A 153 15.66 18.66 4.80
N ALA A 154 14.97 17.72 5.44
CA ALA A 154 13.77 18.01 6.21
C ALA A 154 14.00 18.96 7.41
N SER A 155 15.18 18.91 8.03
CA SER A 155 15.56 19.81 9.13
C SER A 155 15.60 21.27 8.73
N ASP A 156 15.90 21.58 7.46
CA ASP A 156 15.87 22.94 6.88
C ASP A 156 14.44 23.55 6.90
N PHE A 157 13.42 22.73 7.13
CA PHE A 157 11.99 23.09 7.14
C PHE A 157 11.32 22.88 8.51
N GLY A 158 12.11 22.76 9.58
CA GLY A 158 11.60 22.63 10.95
C GLY A 158 11.09 21.23 11.32
N VAL A 159 11.44 20.22 10.52
CA VAL A 159 11.23 18.83 10.89
C VAL A 159 12.36 18.39 11.83
N PRO A 160 12.07 17.73 12.97
CA PRO A 160 13.08 17.29 13.94
C PRO A 160 13.84 16.04 13.47
N GLN A 161 14.27 16.03 12.20
CA GLN A 161 14.91 14.89 11.55
C GLN A 161 15.80 15.32 10.38
N ASN A 162 17.00 14.73 10.33
CA ASN A 162 17.90 14.84 9.19
C ASN A 162 17.54 13.79 8.12
N ARG A 163 16.59 14.14 7.25
CA ARG A 163 16.14 13.32 6.11
C ARG A 163 16.27 14.11 4.82
N THR A 164 17.19 13.71 3.96
CA THR A 164 17.35 14.28 2.62
C THR A 164 16.56 13.48 1.59
N ARG A 165 15.83 14.18 0.72
CA ARG A 165 15.08 13.61 -0.40
C ARG A 165 15.33 14.39 -1.68
N ALA A 166 15.23 13.69 -2.80
CA ALA A 166 15.27 14.26 -4.13
C ALA A 166 13.86 14.69 -4.53
N PHE A 167 13.77 15.93 -5.00
CA PHE A 167 12.56 16.49 -5.57
C PHE A 167 12.86 16.93 -7.00
N ILE A 168 11.99 16.54 -7.93
CA ILE A 168 12.02 17.02 -9.31
C ILE A 168 10.85 17.95 -9.48
N PHE A 169 11.13 19.26 -9.48
CA PHE A 169 10.13 20.30 -9.71
C PHE A 169 9.97 20.50 -11.20
N CYS A 170 8.73 20.49 -11.69
CA CYS A 170 8.45 20.73 -13.10
C CYS A 170 7.31 21.74 -13.24
N SER A 171 7.49 22.72 -14.13
CA SER A 171 6.51 23.79 -14.34
C SER A 171 6.39 24.14 -15.82
N LYS A 172 5.18 24.53 -16.24
CA LYS A 172 4.96 25.17 -17.55
C LYS A 172 5.51 26.61 -17.60
N ALA A 173 5.81 27.19 -16.43
CA ALA A 173 6.55 28.43 -16.27
C ALA A 173 7.99 28.14 -15.80
N ASN A 174 8.74 29.15 -15.36
CA ASN A 174 10.09 28.95 -14.83
C ASN A 174 10.08 28.13 -13.52
N SER A 175 10.54 26.88 -13.57
CA SER A 175 10.48 25.92 -12.46
C SER A 175 11.46 26.20 -11.31
N ALA A 176 12.50 27.00 -11.51
CA ALA A 176 13.46 27.34 -10.46
C ALA A 176 12.81 28.11 -9.29
N THR A 177 11.74 28.83 -9.59
CA THR A 177 10.94 29.58 -8.61
C THR A 177 10.10 28.69 -7.70
N LEU A 178 9.93 27.40 -8.02
CA LEU A 178 9.11 26.48 -7.21
C LEU A 178 9.87 25.82 -6.06
N VAL A 179 11.19 26.00 -5.99
CA VAL A 179 12.00 25.42 -4.91
C VAL A 179 11.79 26.27 -3.65
N PRO A 180 11.33 25.68 -2.53
CA PRO A 180 11.11 26.43 -1.31
C PRO A 180 12.44 26.89 -0.70
N GLU A 181 12.43 28.09 -0.11
CA GLU A 181 13.55 28.63 0.64
C GLU A 181 13.72 27.92 1.99
N VAL A 182 14.97 27.83 2.45
CA VAL A 182 15.31 27.25 3.76
C VAL A 182 14.81 28.15 4.89
N THR A 183 14.20 27.55 5.91
CA THR A 183 13.59 28.29 7.03
C THR A 183 14.29 28.04 8.37
N HIS A 184 15.10 26.98 8.46
CA HIS A 184 15.81 26.59 9.68
C HIS A 184 17.30 26.30 9.38
N SER A 185 18.15 26.51 10.37
CA SER A 185 19.59 26.22 10.30
C SER A 185 20.16 25.84 11.67
N ILE A 186 21.45 25.48 11.72
CA ILE A 186 22.16 25.13 12.97
C ILE A 186 22.09 26.26 13.99
N GLU A 187 22.34 27.49 13.56
CA GLU A 187 22.22 28.70 14.38
C GLU A 187 21.17 29.63 13.78
N LYS A 188 20.60 30.51 14.61
CA LYS A 188 19.72 31.58 14.16
C LYS A 188 20.56 32.60 13.40
N SER A 189 20.48 32.63 12.07
CA SER A 189 21.19 33.63 11.28
C SER A 189 20.31 34.86 11.09
N TYR A 190 20.89 36.03 11.29
CA TYR A 190 20.30 37.31 10.91
C TYR A 190 21.04 37.80 9.67
N SER A 191 20.33 37.97 8.56
CA SER A 191 20.90 38.69 7.42
C SER A 191 20.68 40.19 7.63
N LEU A 192 21.76 40.96 7.57
CA LEU A 192 21.72 42.43 7.68
C LEU A 192 21.18 43.11 6.41
N PHE A 193 21.17 42.38 5.28
CA PHE A 193 20.82 42.91 3.95
C PHE A 193 19.60 42.22 3.32
N GLU A 194 19.14 41.11 3.90
CA GLU A 194 17.96 40.37 3.45
C GLU A 194 17.04 40.16 4.65
N ASP A 195 15.72 40.29 4.47
CA ASP A 195 14.72 40.01 5.50
C ASP A 195 14.52 38.49 5.68
N ARG A 196 15.63 37.76 5.82
CA ARG A 196 15.70 36.30 5.87
C ARG A 196 16.34 35.88 7.19
N SER A 197 15.51 35.72 8.21
CA SER A 197 15.91 35.09 9.47
C SER A 197 15.52 33.62 9.47
N THR A 198 16.49 32.72 9.69
CA THR A 198 16.21 31.30 9.92
C THR A 198 15.98 31.01 11.40
N HIS A 199 15.24 29.95 11.70
CA HIS A 199 15.05 29.45 13.06
C HIS A 199 16.10 28.38 13.38
N PRO A 200 16.48 28.17 14.65
CA PRO A 200 17.31 27.03 15.03
C PRO A 200 16.59 25.71 14.71
N TYR A 201 17.34 24.66 14.37
CA TYR A 201 16.76 23.34 14.12
C TYR A 201 15.94 22.83 15.31
N VAL A 202 14.80 22.22 14.99
CA VAL A 202 13.96 21.54 15.99
C VAL A 202 14.64 20.23 16.40
N THR A 203 14.76 20.03 17.70
CA THR A 203 15.42 18.84 18.26
C THR A 203 14.44 17.69 18.54
N VAL A 204 14.96 16.50 18.85
CA VAL A 204 14.11 15.39 19.34
C VAL A 204 13.46 15.75 20.67
N GLY A 205 14.17 16.49 21.55
CA GLY A 205 13.61 16.97 22.81
C GLY A 205 12.41 17.89 22.59
N ASP A 206 12.57 18.87 21.68
CA ASP A 206 11.49 19.75 21.24
C ASP A 206 10.31 18.99 20.65
N ALA A 207 10.48 17.77 20.17
CA ALA A 207 9.43 17.01 19.49
C ALA A 207 8.67 16.03 20.40
N LEU A 208 9.33 15.45 21.41
CA LEU A 208 8.83 14.26 22.12
C LEU A 208 8.58 14.45 23.62
N LEU A 209 9.23 15.41 24.29
CA LEU A 209 9.21 15.48 25.77
C LEU A 209 7.82 15.82 26.37
N ASP A 210 6.89 16.34 25.58
CA ASP A 210 5.51 16.61 26.00
C ASP A 210 4.56 15.40 25.87
N LEU A 211 5.03 14.29 25.28
CA LEU A 211 4.22 13.10 25.10
C LEU A 211 4.11 12.31 26.42
N PRO A 212 2.96 11.64 26.67
CA PRO A 212 2.80 10.80 27.87
C PRO A 212 3.87 9.72 27.99
N ASN A 213 4.43 9.54 29.19
CA ASN A 213 5.48 8.56 29.39
C ASN A 213 4.88 7.15 29.54
N ILE A 214 5.04 6.32 28.51
CA ILE A 214 4.65 4.91 28.55
C ILE A 214 5.88 4.00 28.56
N GLU A 215 5.88 2.95 29.39
CA GLU A 215 6.97 1.96 29.42
C GLU A 215 6.77 0.84 28.38
N SER A 216 7.74 -0.07 28.27
CA SER A 216 7.63 -1.23 27.37
C SER A 216 6.35 -2.04 27.62
N GLY A 217 5.57 -2.26 26.56
CA GLY A 217 4.31 -3.00 26.61
C GLY A 217 3.11 -2.20 27.12
N MET A 218 3.26 -0.91 27.42
CA MET A 218 2.17 0.01 27.80
C MET A 218 1.65 0.81 26.60
N GLY A 219 0.57 1.58 26.83
CA GLY A 219 -0.10 2.44 25.86
C GLY A 219 -1.48 1.91 25.46
N SER A 220 -2.19 2.67 24.62
CA SER A 220 -3.51 2.31 24.07
C SER A 220 -3.64 2.77 22.63
N ASP A 221 -4.52 2.11 21.87
CA ASP A 221 -4.97 2.60 20.55
C ASP A 221 -5.96 3.76 20.72
N ASP A 222 -6.60 3.85 21.90
CA ASP A 222 -7.45 4.98 22.28
C ASP A 222 -6.65 6.25 22.55
N LEU A 223 -7.37 7.39 22.61
CA LEU A 223 -6.78 8.68 22.92
C LEU A 223 -6.18 8.68 24.34
N ILE A 224 -4.87 8.89 24.44
CA ILE A 224 -4.13 9.11 25.68
C ILE A 224 -4.02 10.63 25.91
N PRO A 225 -4.62 11.20 26.96
CA PRO A 225 -4.51 12.62 27.26
C PRO A 225 -3.06 13.06 27.50
N TYR A 226 -2.73 14.31 27.19
CA TYR A 226 -1.44 14.88 27.57
C TYR A 226 -1.34 15.04 29.09
N GLU A 227 -0.16 14.75 29.62
CA GLU A 227 0.15 14.94 31.05
C GLU A 227 0.70 16.35 31.33
N SER A 228 1.25 17.02 30.31
CA SER A 228 1.91 18.33 30.42
C SER A 228 1.46 19.31 29.33
N THR A 229 1.79 20.59 29.53
CA THR A 229 1.65 21.65 28.53
C THR A 229 2.82 21.61 27.54
N PRO A 230 2.63 22.05 26.28
CA PRO A 230 3.72 22.09 25.32
C PRO A 230 4.78 23.13 25.72
N GLU A 231 6.03 22.73 25.74
CA GLU A 231 7.20 23.54 26.09
C GLU A 231 7.83 24.20 24.84
N SER A 232 7.78 23.54 23.68
CA SER A 232 8.33 24.05 22.43
C SER A 232 7.25 24.59 21.47
N ASN A 233 7.64 25.50 20.57
CA ASN A 233 6.75 25.96 19.50
C ASN A 233 6.33 24.81 18.56
N TYR A 234 7.21 23.82 18.39
CA TYR A 234 6.91 22.62 17.61
C TYR A 234 5.78 21.81 18.25
N GLN A 235 5.84 21.57 19.55
CA GLN A 235 4.80 20.85 20.29
C GLN A 235 3.47 21.58 20.22
N LYS A 236 3.48 22.91 20.39
CA LYS A 236 2.27 23.74 20.20
C LYS A 236 1.64 23.48 18.83
N LYS A 237 2.43 23.56 17.76
CA LYS A 237 1.97 23.33 16.37
C LYS A 237 1.46 21.90 16.17
N MET A 238 2.13 20.88 16.71
CA MET A 238 1.72 19.49 16.55
C MET A 238 0.45 19.13 17.34
N ARG A 239 0.19 19.83 18.45
CA ARG A 239 -0.97 19.63 19.32
C ARG A 239 -2.22 20.40 18.89
N GLU A 240 -2.12 21.29 17.91
CA GLU A 240 -3.26 22.06 17.40
C GLU A 240 -4.44 21.15 17.07
N GLY A 241 -5.60 21.42 17.67
CA GLY A 241 -6.82 20.63 17.48
C GLY A 241 -6.85 19.28 18.21
N SER A 242 -5.86 18.95 19.06
CA SER A 242 -5.83 17.70 19.82
C SER A 242 -5.82 17.88 21.34
N LYS A 243 -6.49 16.96 22.04
CA LYS A 243 -6.51 16.88 23.52
C LYS A 243 -5.60 15.77 24.07
N GLY A 244 -5.04 14.94 23.19
CA GLY A 244 -4.18 13.82 23.54
C GLY A 244 -3.55 13.21 22.30
N VAL A 245 -3.02 12.01 22.42
CA VAL A 245 -2.41 11.29 21.31
C VAL A 245 -3.03 9.91 21.11
N THR A 246 -3.17 9.53 19.85
CA THR A 246 -3.47 8.17 19.41
C THR A 246 -2.21 7.51 18.83
N ASN A 247 -2.27 6.21 18.52
CA ASN A 247 -1.16 5.43 17.96
C ASN A 247 0.10 5.45 18.87
N HIS A 248 -0.08 5.65 20.19
CA HIS A 248 1.00 5.73 21.16
C HIS A 248 1.06 4.48 22.03
N ILE A 249 1.61 3.40 21.45
CA ILE A 249 1.76 2.11 22.11
C ILE A 249 3.18 1.59 21.97
N ALA A 250 3.79 1.26 23.09
CA ALA A 250 5.12 0.68 23.14
C ALA A 250 5.10 -0.82 22.81
N MET A 251 6.13 -1.28 22.10
CA MET A 251 6.36 -2.72 21.94
C MET A 251 6.74 -3.35 23.29
N LYS A 252 6.28 -4.59 23.50
CA LYS A 252 6.66 -5.39 24.67
C LYS A 252 8.03 -6.03 24.40
N HIS A 253 9.00 -5.68 25.23
CA HIS A 253 10.38 -6.14 25.14
C HIS A 253 10.66 -7.21 26.20
N THR A 254 11.65 -8.06 25.93
CA THR A 254 12.13 -9.02 26.93
C THR A 254 13.00 -8.30 27.97
N SER A 255 13.10 -8.86 29.18
CA SER A 255 13.95 -8.28 30.26
C SER A 255 15.39 -8.07 29.81
N ARG A 256 15.94 -9.02 29.04
CA ARG A 256 17.27 -8.93 28.44
C ARG A 256 17.41 -7.73 27.50
N LEU A 257 16.39 -7.43 26.70
CA LEU A 257 16.43 -6.30 25.77
C LEU A 257 16.29 -4.97 26.51
N ILE A 258 15.46 -4.91 27.56
CA ILE A 258 15.35 -3.74 28.43
C ILE A 258 16.70 -3.45 29.12
N GLU A 259 17.35 -4.49 29.64
CA GLU A 259 18.68 -4.38 30.25
C GLU A 259 19.74 -3.88 29.26
N ARG A 260 19.70 -4.36 28.00
CA ARG A 260 20.52 -3.80 26.92
C ARG A 260 20.24 -2.31 26.71
N PHE A 261 18.97 -1.91 26.65
CA PHE A 261 18.60 -0.52 26.45
C PHE A 261 19.06 0.39 27.58
N LYS A 262 19.13 -0.09 28.82
CA LYS A 262 19.69 0.67 29.97
C LYS A 262 21.17 1.02 29.80
N ASN A 263 21.93 0.18 29.09
CA ASN A 263 23.38 0.36 28.91
C ASN A 263 23.75 1.20 27.68
N ILE A 264 22.81 1.43 26.76
CA ILE A 264 23.03 2.27 25.57
C ILE A 264 22.81 3.73 25.97
N LYS A 265 23.85 4.58 25.93
CA LYS A 265 23.74 6.01 26.26
C LYS A 265 23.29 6.84 25.04
N SER A 266 23.06 8.14 25.25
CA SER A 266 22.71 9.07 24.17
C SER A 266 23.72 8.99 23.02
N GLU A 267 23.23 8.97 21.78
CA GLU A 267 24.01 8.85 20.55
C GLU A 267 24.83 7.55 20.41
N GLN A 268 24.55 6.54 21.22
CA GLN A 268 25.15 5.21 21.12
C GLN A 268 24.18 4.18 20.52
N SER A 269 24.74 3.07 20.03
CA SER A 269 23.97 1.89 19.61
C SER A 269 24.53 0.60 20.21
N LEU A 270 24.02 -0.55 19.78
CA LEU A 270 24.51 -1.87 20.20
C LEU A 270 26.00 -2.12 19.94
N LYS A 271 26.65 -1.33 19.08
CA LYS A 271 28.09 -1.47 18.82
C LYS A 271 28.95 -0.87 19.94
N ASP A 272 28.37 0.03 20.75
CA ASP A 272 29.10 0.85 21.72
C ASP A 272 28.98 0.29 23.16
N VAL A 273 28.21 -0.79 23.35
CA VAL A 273 28.03 -1.48 24.63
C VAL A 273 28.97 -2.69 24.76
N SER A 274 29.20 -3.15 25.99
CA SER A 274 30.05 -4.31 26.25
C SER A 274 29.56 -5.57 25.50
N SER A 275 30.49 -6.49 25.24
CA SER A 275 30.23 -7.75 24.53
C SER A 275 29.10 -8.59 25.17
N GLU A 276 28.92 -8.49 26.49
CA GLU A 276 27.82 -9.11 27.24
C GLU A 276 26.43 -8.69 26.73
N PHE A 277 26.29 -7.43 26.32
CA PHE A 277 25.07 -6.85 25.78
C PHE A 277 25.04 -6.86 24.24
N GLY A 278 26.13 -7.27 23.60
CA GLY A 278 26.31 -7.30 22.15
C GLY A 278 25.31 -8.18 21.39
N GLN A 279 25.25 -7.99 20.07
CA GLN A 279 24.41 -8.79 19.19
C GLN A 279 24.98 -10.21 19.09
N VAL A 280 24.14 -11.21 19.33
CA VAL A 280 24.50 -12.64 19.23
C VAL A 280 23.98 -13.19 17.90
N LYS A 281 24.78 -13.99 17.19
CA LYS A 281 24.38 -14.68 15.96
C LYS A 281 23.22 -15.63 16.26
N LYS A 282 22.20 -15.64 15.40
CA LYS A 282 21.12 -16.64 15.47
C LYS A 282 21.77 -18.03 15.36
N ASN A 283 21.46 -18.90 16.34
CA ASN A 283 21.81 -20.33 16.39
C ASN A 283 23.21 -20.72 16.91
N SER A 284 24.14 -19.80 17.19
CA SER A 284 25.48 -20.19 17.69
C SER A 284 25.88 -19.61 19.05
N GLY A 285 25.16 -18.60 19.58
CA GLY A 285 25.57 -17.97 20.84
C GLY A 285 26.80 -17.04 20.71
N GLU A 286 27.45 -17.02 19.55
CA GLU A 286 28.62 -16.18 19.25
C GLU A 286 28.25 -14.72 18.99
N ILE A 287 29.16 -13.81 19.30
CA ILE A 287 29.01 -12.37 19.02
C ILE A 287 29.02 -12.14 17.50
N ASN A 288 28.10 -11.31 17.01
CA ASN A 288 28.07 -10.88 15.62
C ASN A 288 29.17 -9.84 15.37
N GLU A 289 30.18 -10.20 14.58
CA GLU A 289 31.36 -9.38 14.28
C GLU A 289 31.07 -8.18 13.36
N LYS A 290 29.89 -8.13 12.72
CA LYS A 290 29.45 -6.99 11.87
C LYS A 290 28.10 -6.43 12.35
N PRO A 291 28.06 -5.75 13.51
CA PRO A 291 26.83 -5.14 14.00
C PRO A 291 26.41 -3.99 13.07
N PHE A 292 25.11 -3.93 12.72
CA PHE A 292 24.56 -2.79 11.99
C PHE A 292 24.70 -1.53 12.86
N LYS A 293 25.38 -0.50 12.32
CA LYS A 293 25.80 0.71 13.04
C LYS A 293 24.69 1.40 13.85
N TYR A 294 23.44 1.32 13.39
CA TYR A 294 22.30 2.05 13.95
C TYR A 294 21.23 1.14 14.58
N ASN A 295 21.50 -0.15 14.78
CA ASN A 295 20.52 -1.01 15.42
C ASN A 295 20.39 -0.64 16.91
N ASN A 296 19.16 -0.35 17.36
CA ASN A 296 18.88 0.17 18.70
C ASN A 296 19.73 1.40 19.08
N TYR A 297 19.82 2.36 18.17
CA TYR A 297 20.46 3.65 18.42
C TYR A 297 19.59 4.52 19.33
N ARG A 298 20.15 5.03 20.44
CA ARG A 298 19.44 5.96 21.33
C ARG A 298 19.56 7.39 20.80
N LEU A 299 18.41 8.01 20.53
CA LEU A 299 18.36 9.37 20.03
C LEU A 299 18.87 10.38 21.08
N SER A 300 19.47 11.47 20.61
CA SER A 300 19.85 12.62 21.43
C SER A 300 18.68 13.58 21.57
N LEU A 301 18.49 14.16 22.75
CA LEU A 301 17.49 15.22 22.96
C LEU A 301 17.89 16.53 22.28
N GLU A 302 19.19 16.80 22.12
CA GLU A 302 19.73 18.11 21.70
C GLU A 302 19.87 18.26 20.18
N LYS A 303 19.55 17.22 19.41
CA LYS A 303 19.77 17.19 17.95
C LYS A 303 18.53 16.68 17.23
N PRO A 304 18.34 17.04 15.95
CA PRO A 304 17.37 16.36 15.10
C PRO A 304 17.65 14.85 15.03
N SER A 305 16.60 14.04 14.88
CA SER A 305 16.71 12.60 14.71
C SER A 305 17.49 12.24 13.45
N LEU A 306 18.08 11.04 13.42
CA LEU A 306 18.46 10.39 12.18
C LEU A 306 17.21 10.10 11.33
N THR A 307 17.39 9.84 10.03
CA THR A 307 16.26 9.50 9.14
C THR A 307 15.43 8.36 9.72
N ILE A 308 14.11 8.54 9.78
CA ILE A 308 13.12 7.52 10.15
C ILE A 308 12.77 6.72 8.88
N PRO A 309 13.30 5.49 8.68
CA PRO A 309 12.95 4.67 7.52
C PRO A 309 11.65 3.89 7.75
N ALA A 310 11.11 3.28 6.71
CA ALA A 310 9.92 2.42 6.81
C ALA A 310 10.04 1.26 7.82
N SER A 311 11.25 0.85 8.16
CA SER A 311 11.57 -0.25 9.07
C SER A 311 12.20 0.24 10.40
N PHE A 312 11.75 1.39 10.92
CA PHE A 312 12.35 2.01 12.09
C PHE A 312 12.14 1.26 13.42
N GLN A 313 11.27 0.25 13.48
CA GLN A 313 10.80 -0.38 14.71
C GLN A 313 11.88 -0.90 15.66
N SER A 314 13.03 -1.32 15.13
CA SER A 314 14.16 -1.81 15.92
C SER A 314 15.40 -0.91 15.80
N LEU A 315 15.31 0.19 15.04
CA LEU A 315 16.45 1.06 14.79
C LEU A 315 16.63 2.06 15.92
N PHE A 316 15.55 2.63 16.43
CA PHE A 316 15.65 3.73 17.41
C PHE A 316 15.10 3.34 18.77
N ILE A 317 15.82 3.76 19.82
CA ILE A 317 15.37 3.77 21.21
C ILE A 317 14.95 5.19 21.57
N HIS A 318 13.88 5.31 22.37
CA HIS A 318 13.48 6.57 22.99
C HIS A 318 14.68 7.24 23.69
N PRO A 319 14.85 8.58 23.64
CA PRO A 319 16.00 9.26 24.25
C PRO A 319 16.14 8.96 25.74
N THR A 320 15.05 8.96 26.51
CA THR A 320 15.07 8.80 27.98
C THR A 320 14.54 7.46 28.48
N LEU A 321 13.75 6.74 27.68
CA LEU A 321 13.06 5.51 28.10
C LEU A 321 13.78 4.27 27.57
N HIS A 322 13.50 3.10 28.15
CA HIS A 322 14.14 1.83 27.79
C HIS A 322 13.24 1.00 26.87
N ARG A 323 12.86 1.61 25.75
CA ARG A 323 12.05 0.98 24.70
C ARG A 323 12.30 1.62 23.33
N ASN A 324 11.96 0.91 22.27
CA ASN A 324 11.88 1.49 20.93
C ASN A 324 10.81 2.59 20.83
N LEU A 325 10.92 3.39 19.77
CA LEU A 325 9.92 4.42 19.44
C LEU A 325 8.57 3.80 19.10
N THR A 326 7.51 4.52 19.46
CA THR A 326 6.12 4.26 19.05
C THR A 326 5.81 4.87 17.69
N ALA A 327 4.64 4.51 17.12
CA ALA A 327 4.15 5.14 15.89
C ALA A 327 3.97 6.65 16.08
N ARG A 328 3.33 7.09 17.18
CA ARG A 328 3.15 8.52 17.49
C ARG A 328 4.45 9.30 17.57
N GLU A 329 5.46 8.76 18.26
CA GLU A 329 6.76 9.44 18.37
C GLU A 329 7.45 9.55 17.00
N ALA A 330 7.43 8.50 16.19
CA ALA A 330 7.94 8.55 14.83
C ALA A 330 7.14 9.52 13.94
N ALA A 331 5.81 9.59 14.12
CA ALA A 331 4.94 10.53 13.42
C ALA A 331 5.28 11.98 13.77
N ARG A 332 5.51 12.28 15.07
CA ARG A 332 6.06 13.57 15.53
C ARG A 332 7.42 13.85 14.89
N LEU A 333 8.31 12.85 14.79
CA LEU A 333 9.62 13.04 14.13
C LEU A 333 9.53 13.21 12.60
N MET A 334 8.42 12.79 11.99
CA MET A 334 8.09 13.02 10.59
C MET A 334 7.25 14.29 10.37
N SER A 335 6.90 15.04 11.42
CA SER A 335 6.06 16.24 11.41
C SER A 335 4.56 16.06 11.12
N PHE A 336 4.02 14.90 11.45
CA PHE A 336 2.56 14.71 11.52
C PHE A 336 1.99 15.30 12.82
N PRO A 337 0.84 16.00 12.75
CA PRO A 337 0.15 16.50 13.93
C PRO A 337 -0.48 15.36 14.74
N ASP A 338 -0.77 15.63 15.99
CA ASP A 338 -1.27 14.63 16.94
C ASP A 338 -2.69 14.16 16.67
N ALA A 339 -3.50 15.01 16.05
CA ALA A 339 -4.82 14.65 15.57
C ALA A 339 -4.80 13.67 14.38
N TYR A 340 -3.65 13.48 13.71
CA TYR A 340 -3.52 12.60 12.55
C TYR A 340 -3.57 11.13 12.97
N VAL A 341 -4.48 10.34 12.40
CA VAL A 341 -4.71 8.94 12.80
C VAL A 341 -4.12 7.99 11.77
N PHE A 342 -3.36 6.98 12.23
CA PHE A 342 -2.86 5.90 11.37
C PHE A 342 -3.67 4.61 11.56
N ARG A 343 -4.04 3.96 10.46
CA ARG A 343 -4.82 2.71 10.42
C ARG A 343 -3.95 1.49 10.04
N GLY A 344 -4.51 0.30 10.21
CA GLY A 344 -3.80 -0.97 10.05
C GLY A 344 -2.99 -1.40 11.27
N LYS A 345 -2.26 -2.51 11.15
CA LYS A 345 -1.40 -3.03 12.24
C LYS A 345 -0.17 -2.16 12.44
N ARG A 346 0.32 -2.09 13.68
CA ARG A 346 1.57 -1.36 14.02
C ARG A 346 2.80 -1.90 13.28
N THR A 347 2.92 -3.22 13.23
CA THR A 347 3.98 -3.94 12.50
C THR A 347 3.34 -5.03 11.66
N THR A 348 3.93 -5.32 10.51
CA THR A 348 3.55 -6.46 9.68
C THR A 348 4.70 -7.44 9.52
N MET A 349 4.34 -8.69 9.27
CA MET A 349 5.29 -9.72 8.90
C MET A 349 5.57 -9.67 7.40
N SER A 350 6.71 -10.20 6.95
CA SER A 350 7.16 -10.07 5.55
C SER A 350 6.23 -10.69 4.51
N TRP A 351 5.32 -11.59 4.91
CA TRP A 351 4.32 -12.21 4.04
C TRP A 351 2.99 -11.47 4.03
N GLU A 352 2.78 -10.50 4.93
CA GLU A 352 1.56 -9.69 4.91
C GLU A 352 1.65 -8.64 3.80
N LYS A 353 0.55 -8.48 3.06
CA LYS A 353 0.50 -7.62 1.88
C LYS A 353 0.49 -6.13 2.24
N ASN A 354 -0.14 -5.77 3.35
CA ASN A 354 -0.43 -4.36 3.68
C ASN A 354 0.70 -3.68 4.44
N LEU A 355 0.83 -2.37 4.26
CA LEU A 355 1.83 -1.53 4.92
C LEU A 355 1.42 -1.26 6.37
N SER A 356 2.26 -1.68 7.31
CA SER A 356 2.07 -1.34 8.72
C SER A 356 2.10 0.16 8.98
N GLN A 357 1.59 0.62 10.14
CA GLN A 357 1.67 2.01 10.55
C GLN A 357 3.11 2.54 10.51
N TYR A 358 4.10 1.72 10.89
CA TYR A 358 5.51 2.09 10.83
C TYR A 358 6.02 2.25 9.38
N ASN A 359 5.61 1.36 8.48
CA ASN A 359 5.95 1.49 7.06
C ASN A 359 5.34 2.75 6.46
N GLN A 360 4.05 2.98 6.73
CA GLN A 360 3.32 4.17 6.32
C GLN A 360 4.04 5.46 6.75
N ILE A 361 4.40 5.59 8.03
CA ILE A 361 5.08 6.77 8.58
C ILE A 361 6.47 6.96 7.94
N GLY A 362 7.29 5.89 7.87
CA GLY A 362 8.66 6.01 7.36
C GLY A 362 8.75 6.22 5.83
N ASN A 363 7.75 5.77 5.08
CA ASN A 363 7.62 6.01 3.64
C ASN A 363 7.16 7.43 3.29
N ALA A 364 6.45 8.11 4.21
CA ALA A 364 5.87 9.41 3.94
C ALA A 364 6.90 10.50 3.58
N VAL A 365 6.42 11.51 2.87
CA VAL A 365 7.03 12.85 2.82
C VAL A 365 6.68 13.58 4.12
N CYS A 366 7.63 14.29 4.72
CA CYS A 366 7.38 15.04 5.94
C CYS A 366 6.39 16.19 5.65
N PRO A 367 5.26 16.31 6.36
CA PRO A 367 4.24 17.33 6.08
C PRO A 367 4.77 18.77 6.08
N LEU A 368 5.74 19.14 6.92
CA LEU A 368 6.31 20.49 6.90
C LEU A 368 7.13 20.79 5.63
N VAL A 369 7.80 19.78 5.06
CA VAL A 369 8.50 19.94 3.77
C VAL A 369 7.48 20.13 2.65
N ALA A 370 6.43 19.31 2.64
CA ALA A 370 5.33 19.45 1.69
C ALA A 370 4.56 20.78 1.85
N GLU A 371 4.39 21.28 3.08
CA GLU A 371 3.80 22.59 3.36
C GLU A 371 4.66 23.73 2.77
N ALA A 372 5.99 23.66 2.94
CA ALA A 372 6.89 24.64 2.34
C ALA A 372 6.82 24.63 0.80
N ILE A 373 6.77 23.45 0.18
CA ILE A 373 6.55 23.31 -1.26
C ILE A 373 5.21 23.92 -1.68
N GLY A 374 4.13 23.60 -0.96
CA GLY A 374 2.79 24.13 -1.26
C GLY A 374 2.71 25.65 -1.19
N ARG A 375 3.34 26.26 -0.16
CA ARG A 375 3.43 27.71 -0.02
C ARG A 375 4.18 28.36 -1.19
N GLN A 376 5.29 27.76 -1.62
CA GLN A 376 6.04 28.24 -2.78
C GLN A 376 5.24 28.09 -4.09
N VAL A 377 4.49 27.00 -4.26
CA VAL A 377 3.62 26.84 -5.43
C VAL A 377 2.51 27.89 -5.45
N LEU A 378 1.92 28.21 -4.30
CA LEU A 378 0.88 29.25 -4.18
C LEU A 378 1.40 30.66 -4.49
N SER A 379 2.67 30.97 -4.18
CA SER A 379 3.26 32.28 -4.50
C SER A 379 3.51 32.46 -6.00
N GLU A 380 3.91 31.39 -6.70
CA GLU A 380 4.30 31.45 -8.11
C GLU A 380 3.17 31.17 -9.10
N VAL A 381 2.12 30.45 -8.67
CA VAL A 381 1.10 29.90 -9.58
C VAL A 381 -0.28 30.49 -9.30
N LYS A 382 -0.86 31.12 -10.32
CA LYS A 382 -2.26 31.59 -10.26
C LYS A 382 -3.24 30.43 -10.41
N PRO A 383 -4.35 30.40 -9.65
CA PRO A 383 -5.41 29.38 -9.78
C PRO A 383 -6.01 29.28 -11.18
N SER A 384 -6.34 28.06 -11.61
CA SER A 384 -7.16 27.87 -12.82
C SER A 384 -8.60 28.35 -12.61
N LYS A 385 -9.27 28.76 -13.70
CA LYS A 385 -10.69 29.16 -13.65
C LYS A 385 -11.64 27.97 -13.40
N ASN A 386 -11.17 26.74 -13.59
CA ASN A 386 -11.94 25.51 -13.33
C ASN A 386 -11.88 25.16 -11.85
N GLY A 387 -13.00 25.35 -11.13
CA GLY A 387 -13.08 25.13 -9.69
C GLY A 387 -13.75 23.82 -9.25
N LYS A 388 -14.47 23.12 -10.14
CA LYS A 388 -15.22 21.91 -9.80
C LYS A 388 -14.60 20.70 -10.48
N PHE A 389 -14.13 19.76 -9.66
CA PHE A 389 -13.70 18.42 -10.07
C PHE A 389 -14.70 17.42 -9.48
N PRO A 390 -14.97 16.31 -10.18
CA PRO A 390 -15.85 15.29 -9.64
C PRO A 390 -15.23 14.65 -8.39
N THR A 391 -16.09 14.20 -7.48
CA THR A 391 -15.72 13.20 -6.47
C THR A 391 -15.26 11.90 -7.15
N VAL A 392 -14.56 11.03 -6.43
CA VAL A 392 -14.19 9.70 -6.93
C VAL A 392 -15.43 8.91 -7.37
N SER A 393 -16.53 8.99 -6.61
CA SER A 393 -17.79 8.33 -6.97
C SER A 393 -18.38 8.86 -8.29
N GLU A 394 -18.45 10.18 -8.46
CA GLU A 394 -18.92 10.81 -9.71
C GLU A 394 -17.97 10.53 -10.89
N ALA A 395 -16.66 10.49 -10.62
CA ALA A 395 -15.64 10.16 -11.60
C ALA A 395 -15.70 8.69 -12.05
N LEU A 396 -16.23 7.80 -11.21
CA LEU A 396 -16.58 6.43 -11.61
C LEU A 396 -17.96 6.33 -12.29
N GLY A 397 -18.77 7.41 -12.24
CA GLY A 397 -20.12 7.50 -12.81
C GLY A 397 -21.18 7.15 -11.76
N ALA A 398 -22.22 7.99 -11.62
CA ALA A 398 -23.33 7.85 -10.67
C ALA A 398 -24.24 6.61 -10.89
N GLU A 399 -23.74 5.53 -11.50
CA GLU A 399 -24.33 4.19 -11.55
C GLU A 399 -23.58 3.18 -10.63
N LEU A 400 -22.76 3.67 -9.71
CA LEU A 400 -22.42 2.95 -8.47
C LEU A 400 -23.31 3.40 -7.29
N VAL A 401 -24.45 4.06 -7.54
CA VAL A 401 -25.48 4.42 -6.54
C VAL A 401 -26.24 3.18 -6.07
N SER A 402 -25.53 2.17 -5.54
CA SER A 402 -26.04 1.15 -4.61
C SER A 402 -25.05 0.04 -4.23
N LYS A 403 -23.71 0.14 -4.38
CA LYS A 403 -22.82 -0.91 -3.83
C LYS A 403 -21.52 -0.38 -3.23
N GLY A 404 -21.64 0.40 -2.17
CA GLY A 404 -20.75 0.16 -1.04
C GLY A 404 -21.12 -1.20 -0.46
N GLN A 405 -20.31 -2.25 -0.70
CA GLN A 405 -20.15 -3.44 0.15
C GLN A 405 -19.25 -4.48 -0.53
N LYS A 406 -17.96 -4.53 -0.11
CA LYS A 406 -16.97 -5.62 -0.26
C LYS A 406 -16.79 -6.19 -1.70
N PRO A 407 -15.72 -6.94 -2.01
CA PRO A 407 -15.70 -7.69 -3.26
C PRO A 407 -16.93 -8.61 -3.28
N SER A 408 -17.90 -8.30 -4.14
CA SER A 408 -19.05 -9.16 -4.37
C SER A 408 -18.50 -10.46 -4.93
N THR A 409 -18.68 -11.56 -4.20
CA THR A 409 -18.30 -12.90 -4.65
C THR A 409 -18.97 -13.18 -6.00
N PHE A 410 -18.50 -14.17 -6.79
CA PHE A 410 -19.19 -14.49 -8.05
C PHE A 410 -20.68 -14.83 -7.83
N SER A 411 -21.02 -15.39 -6.66
CA SER A 411 -22.39 -15.55 -6.19
C SER A 411 -23.16 -14.22 -6.13
N ASP A 412 -22.55 -13.17 -5.56
CA ASP A 412 -23.16 -11.87 -5.38
C ASP A 412 -23.33 -11.08 -6.70
N VAL A 413 -22.39 -11.26 -7.65
CA VAL A 413 -22.46 -10.65 -8.99
C VAL A 413 -23.53 -11.33 -9.83
N ASN A 414 -23.63 -12.66 -9.75
CA ASN A 414 -24.50 -13.44 -10.63
C ASN A 414 -25.77 -13.96 -9.93
N ARG A 415 -26.12 -13.42 -8.76
CA ARG A 415 -27.16 -13.97 -7.87
C ARG A 415 -28.48 -14.25 -8.60
N GLU A 416 -28.91 -13.34 -9.47
CA GLU A 416 -30.15 -13.51 -10.24
C GLU A 416 -30.03 -14.62 -11.30
N VAL A 417 -28.89 -14.70 -11.98
CA VAL A 417 -28.60 -15.74 -13.00
C VAL A 417 -28.50 -17.11 -12.33
N LEU A 418 -27.78 -17.21 -11.21
CA LEU A 418 -27.65 -18.43 -10.41
C LEU A 418 -29.01 -18.89 -9.88
N THR A 419 -29.86 -17.98 -9.39
CA THR A 419 -31.22 -18.33 -8.95
C THR A 419 -32.06 -18.90 -10.10
N LYS A 420 -31.99 -18.30 -11.31
CA LYS A 420 -32.70 -18.80 -12.50
C LYS A 420 -32.14 -20.14 -12.98
N MET A 421 -30.83 -20.33 -12.87
CA MET A 421 -30.13 -21.57 -13.20
C MET A 421 -30.54 -22.70 -12.26
N SER A 422 -30.53 -22.46 -10.95
CA SER A 422 -30.97 -23.42 -9.93
C SER A 422 -32.43 -23.82 -10.12
N LYS A 423 -33.33 -22.87 -10.41
CA LYS A 423 -34.74 -23.19 -10.71
C LYS A 423 -34.89 -24.05 -11.96
N SER A 424 -34.09 -23.77 -12.99
CA SER A 424 -34.09 -24.54 -14.24
C SER A 424 -33.51 -25.95 -14.02
N PHE A 425 -32.49 -26.08 -13.16
CA PHE A 425 -31.92 -27.35 -12.72
C PHE A 425 -32.95 -28.19 -11.97
N SER A 426 -33.61 -27.64 -10.94
CA SER A 426 -34.65 -28.34 -10.18
C SER A 426 -35.84 -28.77 -11.04
N LYS A 427 -36.17 -28.02 -12.10
CA LYS A 427 -37.21 -28.41 -13.06
C LYS A 427 -36.76 -29.56 -13.98
N ALA A 428 -35.47 -29.61 -14.32
CA ALA A 428 -34.92 -30.66 -15.18
C ALA A 428 -34.73 -31.99 -14.43
N HIS A 429 -34.54 -31.93 -13.11
CA HIS A 429 -34.35 -33.08 -12.21
C HIS A 429 -35.32 -33.03 -11.03
N PRO A 430 -36.63 -33.22 -11.26
CA PRO A 430 -37.64 -33.20 -10.18
C PRO A 430 -37.45 -34.31 -9.13
N GLU A 431 -36.81 -35.41 -9.52
CA GLU A 431 -36.43 -36.54 -8.66
C GLU A 431 -35.24 -36.24 -7.72
N PHE A 432 -34.56 -35.12 -7.93
CA PHE A 432 -33.39 -34.73 -7.15
C PHE A 432 -33.79 -34.14 -5.78
N GLU A 433 -33.57 -34.90 -4.72
CA GLU A 433 -33.91 -34.50 -3.35
C GLU A 433 -32.97 -33.41 -2.80
N LEU A 434 -33.41 -32.15 -2.91
CA LEU A 434 -32.79 -30.97 -2.30
C LEU A 434 -32.42 -31.14 -0.81
N LYS A 435 -33.24 -31.87 -0.02
CA LYS A 435 -33.05 -32.06 1.43
C LYS A 435 -31.74 -32.79 1.79
N LYS A 436 -31.15 -33.57 0.89
CA LYS A 436 -29.85 -34.24 1.11
C LYS A 436 -28.64 -33.28 1.03
N PHE A 437 -28.83 -32.08 0.47
CA PHE A 437 -27.76 -31.09 0.23
C PHE A 437 -27.74 -29.98 1.29
N GLU A 438 -28.91 -29.61 1.82
CA GLU A 438 -29.02 -28.60 2.89
C GLU A 438 -28.25 -29.02 4.15
N SER A 439 -28.19 -30.33 4.47
CA SER A 439 -27.48 -30.84 5.64
C SER A 439 -25.94 -30.74 5.55
N LYS A 440 -25.39 -30.42 4.37
CA LYS A 440 -23.94 -30.28 4.14
C LYS A 440 -23.52 -28.83 3.81
N SER A 441 -24.44 -27.86 3.90
CA SER A 441 -24.19 -26.45 3.56
C SER A 441 -23.68 -26.24 2.12
N ILE A 442 -24.14 -27.06 1.17
CA ILE A 442 -23.72 -26.99 -0.25
C ILE A 442 -24.76 -26.23 -1.06
N PRO A 443 -24.41 -25.12 -1.75
CA PRO A 443 -25.35 -24.41 -2.60
C PRO A 443 -25.75 -25.25 -3.82
N ILE A 444 -27.05 -25.29 -4.13
CA ILE A 444 -27.59 -26.09 -5.25
C ILE A 444 -26.99 -25.68 -6.61
N GLU A 445 -26.67 -24.39 -6.79
CA GLU A 445 -26.04 -23.86 -7.99
C GLU A 445 -24.64 -24.44 -8.26
N ALA A 446 -23.99 -25.06 -7.28
CA ALA A 446 -22.68 -25.68 -7.44
C ALA A 446 -22.69 -26.81 -8.49
N ILE A 447 -23.80 -27.53 -8.63
CA ILE A 447 -23.93 -28.67 -9.54
C ILE A 447 -23.97 -28.21 -11.01
N PRO A 448 -24.92 -27.34 -11.43
CA PRO A 448 -24.90 -26.82 -12.80
C PRO A 448 -23.64 -25.97 -13.10
N LEU A 449 -23.07 -25.30 -12.10
CA LEU A 449 -21.81 -24.56 -12.28
C LEU A 449 -20.62 -25.50 -12.57
N ALA A 450 -20.55 -26.65 -11.90
CA ALA A 450 -19.53 -27.66 -12.15
C ALA A 450 -19.57 -28.19 -13.60
N ILE A 451 -20.77 -28.39 -14.16
CA ILE A 451 -20.94 -28.81 -15.57
C ILE A 451 -20.41 -27.72 -16.52
N LEU A 452 -20.75 -26.45 -16.25
CA LEU A 452 -20.27 -25.34 -17.06
C LEU A 452 -18.75 -25.24 -17.03
N ILE A 453 -18.13 -25.38 -15.85
CA ILE A 453 -16.66 -25.39 -15.70
C ILE A 453 -16.06 -26.55 -16.48
N ALA A 454 -16.56 -27.78 -16.30
CA ALA A 454 -16.01 -28.99 -16.91
C ALA A 454 -16.04 -28.98 -18.45
N THR A 455 -17.05 -28.32 -19.01
CA THR A 455 -17.27 -28.22 -20.46
C THR A 455 -16.77 -26.91 -21.06
N GLU A 456 -16.15 -26.04 -20.25
CA GLU A 456 -15.63 -24.77 -20.72
C GLU A 456 -14.37 -24.98 -21.55
N LYS A 457 -14.34 -24.38 -22.75
CA LYS A 457 -13.17 -24.45 -23.63
C LYS A 457 -12.03 -23.55 -23.17
N GLN A 458 -12.35 -22.50 -22.41
CA GLN A 458 -11.38 -21.55 -21.88
C GLN A 458 -11.78 -21.14 -20.46
N CYS A 459 -11.37 -21.95 -19.47
CA CYS A 459 -11.58 -21.66 -18.07
C CYS A 459 -10.80 -20.40 -17.64
N LEU A 460 -11.52 -19.37 -17.24
CA LEU A 460 -10.99 -18.06 -16.83
C LEU A 460 -10.29 -18.10 -15.46
N ILE A 461 -10.52 -19.16 -14.68
CA ILE A 461 -9.87 -19.37 -13.37
C ILE A 461 -8.51 -20.04 -13.54
N CYS A 462 -8.31 -20.85 -14.58
CA CYS A 462 -7.01 -21.49 -14.84
C CYS A 462 -5.99 -20.46 -15.39
N SER A 463 -4.79 -20.43 -14.80
CA SER A 463 -3.68 -19.56 -15.25
C SER A 463 -3.28 -19.83 -16.71
N ARG A 464 -3.01 -18.78 -17.49
CA ARG A 464 -2.61 -18.83 -18.91
C ARG A 464 -1.11 -19.08 -19.13
N VAL A 465 -0.38 -19.64 -18.15
CA VAL A 465 1.10 -19.70 -18.20
C VAL A 465 1.75 -21.04 -18.67
N HIS A 466 1.13 -22.24 -18.53
CA HIS A 466 1.55 -23.48 -19.26
C HIS A 466 0.43 -24.34 -19.94
N PRO A 467 0.64 -24.91 -21.16
CA PRO A 467 -0.37 -25.71 -21.90
C PRO A 467 -0.47 -27.18 -21.42
N PRO A 468 -1.60 -27.89 -21.65
CA PRO A 468 -2.82 -27.45 -22.34
C PRO A 468 -3.70 -26.58 -21.43
N TYR A 469 -3.90 -25.32 -21.84
CA TYR A 469 -4.51 -24.26 -21.03
C TYR A 469 -6.02 -24.30 -21.04
N GLY A 470 -6.65 -24.10 -19.88
CA GLY A 470 -8.05 -23.65 -19.81
C GLY A 470 -9.09 -24.62 -20.38
N VAL A 471 -8.70 -25.82 -20.82
CA VAL A 471 -9.63 -26.87 -21.22
C VAL A 471 -9.58 -27.91 -20.11
N HIS A 472 -10.72 -28.14 -19.48
CA HIS A 472 -10.87 -29.27 -18.56
C HIS A 472 -10.95 -30.60 -19.33
N SER A 473 -10.88 -30.62 -20.67
CA SER A 473 -11.00 -31.81 -21.53
C SER A 473 -12.21 -32.69 -21.19
N ASN A 474 -13.33 -32.06 -20.81
CA ASN A 474 -14.53 -32.73 -20.27
C ASN A 474 -14.25 -33.60 -19.03
N ALA A 475 -13.20 -33.31 -18.28
CA ALA A 475 -12.80 -34.05 -17.09
C ALA A 475 -12.33 -33.12 -15.95
N ILE A 476 -12.68 -33.43 -14.70
CA ILE A 476 -12.15 -32.68 -13.55
C ILE A 476 -11.78 -33.61 -12.40
N SER A 477 -10.60 -33.36 -11.80
CA SER A 477 -10.10 -34.03 -10.60
C SER A 477 -10.72 -33.48 -9.31
N PHE A 478 -10.86 -34.35 -8.30
CA PHE A 478 -11.48 -33.98 -7.02
C PHE A 478 -10.48 -33.62 -5.90
N LEU A 479 -9.19 -33.99 -6.03
CA LEU A 479 -8.08 -33.71 -5.09
C LEU A 479 -8.46 -33.89 -3.59
N ILE A 480 -8.58 -35.14 -3.14
CA ILE A 480 -9.25 -35.50 -1.87
C ILE A 480 -8.25 -35.90 -0.77
N GLY A 481 -7.04 -36.34 -1.13
CA GLY A 481 -6.03 -36.84 -0.18
C GLY A 481 -5.02 -35.80 0.31
N LYS A 482 -4.32 -36.10 1.42
CA LYS A 482 -3.24 -35.26 1.98
C LYS A 482 -2.09 -35.05 0.97
N GLU A 483 -1.75 -36.10 0.23
CA GLU A 483 -0.77 -36.08 -0.88
C GLU A 483 -1.27 -35.27 -2.09
N ASP A 484 -2.59 -35.24 -2.34
CA ASP A 484 -3.20 -34.43 -3.40
C ASP A 484 -3.20 -32.93 -3.03
N THR A 485 -3.41 -32.60 -1.75
CA THR A 485 -3.30 -31.23 -1.22
C THR A 485 -1.87 -30.70 -1.13
N GLU A 486 -0.86 -31.56 -1.01
CA GLU A 486 0.54 -31.13 -1.09
C GLU A 486 0.91 -30.66 -2.52
N SER A 487 0.27 -31.23 -3.55
CA SER A 487 0.45 -30.75 -4.94
C SER A 487 -0.06 -29.32 -5.16
N LEU A 488 -1.11 -28.90 -4.42
CA LEU A 488 -1.65 -27.54 -4.39
C LEU A 488 -0.67 -26.52 -3.77
N LEU A 489 0.22 -26.97 -2.87
CA LEU A 489 1.20 -26.12 -2.19
C LEU A 489 2.54 -26.03 -2.92
N ILE A 490 2.89 -27.06 -3.69
CA ILE A 490 4.20 -27.16 -4.38
C ILE A 490 4.14 -26.60 -5.81
N THR A 491 2.96 -26.59 -6.44
CA THR A 491 2.75 -25.97 -7.75
C THR A 491 1.59 -24.99 -7.68
N GLU A 492 1.85 -23.68 -7.85
CA GLU A 492 0.86 -22.58 -7.77
C GLU A 492 -0.32 -22.68 -8.77
N ASN A 493 -0.42 -23.78 -9.51
CA ASN A 493 -1.25 -23.89 -10.68
C ASN A 493 -1.88 -25.28 -10.78
N ASP A 494 -2.40 -25.91 -9.73
CA ASP A 494 -3.43 -26.96 -9.89
C ASP A 494 -4.75 -26.53 -9.24
N HIS A 495 -5.85 -26.64 -9.97
CA HIS A 495 -7.14 -26.11 -9.55
C HIS A 495 -8.20 -27.14 -9.94
N GLY A 496 -8.36 -28.21 -9.16
CA GLY A 496 -9.46 -29.17 -9.37
C GLY A 496 -10.84 -28.53 -9.28
N LEU A 497 -11.91 -29.34 -9.38
CA LEU A 497 -13.30 -28.85 -9.34
C LEU A 497 -13.56 -28.05 -8.06
N ASP A 498 -12.97 -28.53 -6.98
CA ASP A 498 -13.12 -27.98 -5.65
C ASP A 498 -12.60 -26.54 -5.51
N TYR A 499 -11.42 -26.24 -6.07
CA TYR A 499 -10.87 -24.88 -6.07
C TYR A 499 -11.77 -23.90 -6.82
N HIS A 500 -12.30 -24.33 -7.98
CA HIS A 500 -13.15 -23.49 -8.81
C HIS A 500 -14.46 -23.14 -8.09
N LEU A 501 -15.12 -24.14 -7.51
CA LEU A 501 -16.37 -23.93 -6.79
C LEU A 501 -16.16 -23.08 -5.52
N ARG A 502 -15.09 -23.31 -4.75
CA ARG A 502 -14.78 -22.49 -3.57
C ARG A 502 -14.48 -21.04 -3.93
N SER A 503 -13.72 -20.82 -5.00
CA SER A 503 -13.39 -19.47 -5.48
C SER A 503 -14.62 -18.71 -5.99
N LEU A 504 -15.55 -19.40 -6.65
CA LEU A 504 -16.74 -18.77 -7.23
C LEU A 504 -17.89 -18.59 -6.23
N LEU A 505 -18.08 -19.56 -5.34
CA LEU A 505 -19.22 -19.56 -4.41
C LEU A 505 -18.83 -19.11 -3.00
N ASN A 506 -17.55 -18.77 -2.77
CA ASN A 506 -17.00 -18.36 -1.47
C ASN A 506 -17.31 -19.37 -0.36
N ILE A 507 -17.04 -20.65 -0.65
CA ILE A 507 -17.29 -21.77 0.27
C ILE A 507 -15.97 -22.14 0.97
N GLU A 508 -15.99 -22.27 2.30
CA GLU A 508 -14.79 -22.55 3.09
C GLU A 508 -14.38 -24.03 3.09
N HIS A 509 -15.30 -24.95 2.80
CA HIS A 509 -15.08 -26.40 2.85
C HIS A 509 -15.00 -27.04 1.46
N GLN A 510 -14.31 -28.20 1.39
CA GLN A 510 -14.20 -28.96 0.15
C GLN A 510 -15.53 -29.64 -0.20
N ILE A 511 -16.05 -29.37 -1.39
CA ILE A 511 -17.31 -29.91 -1.90
C ILE A 511 -17.15 -30.63 -3.25
N GLY A 512 -15.99 -30.54 -3.89
CA GLY A 512 -15.75 -31.03 -5.25
C GLY A 512 -16.03 -32.53 -5.43
N HIS A 513 -15.60 -33.38 -4.49
CA HIS A 513 -15.90 -34.82 -4.55
C HIS A 513 -17.41 -35.11 -4.53
N PHE A 514 -18.13 -34.43 -3.64
CA PHE A 514 -19.56 -34.64 -3.47
C PHE A 514 -20.35 -34.15 -4.70
N VAL A 515 -20.04 -32.95 -5.19
CA VAL A 515 -20.62 -32.44 -6.44
C VAL A 515 -20.31 -33.37 -7.61
N GLY A 516 -19.08 -33.90 -7.68
CA GLY A 516 -18.67 -34.88 -8.68
C GLY A 516 -19.46 -36.19 -8.66
N SER A 517 -19.68 -36.78 -7.48
CA SER A 517 -20.51 -37.98 -7.34
C SER A 517 -21.92 -37.77 -7.87
N VAL A 518 -22.48 -36.59 -7.59
CA VAL A 518 -23.84 -36.22 -7.99
C VAL A 518 -23.96 -36.04 -9.50
N LEU A 519 -22.94 -35.47 -10.14
CA LEU A 519 -22.89 -35.42 -11.60
C LEU A 519 -22.85 -36.82 -12.22
N GLY A 520 -22.15 -37.76 -11.58
CA GLY A 520 -22.14 -39.17 -11.99
C GLY A 520 -23.52 -39.83 -11.85
N GLU A 521 -24.18 -39.64 -10.71
CA GLU A 521 -25.54 -40.19 -10.45
C GLU A 521 -26.58 -39.64 -11.44
N LEU A 522 -26.48 -38.35 -11.79
CA LEU A 522 -27.36 -37.70 -12.76
C LEU A 522 -26.99 -38.00 -14.23
N GLY A 523 -25.96 -38.83 -14.47
CA GLY A 523 -25.54 -39.24 -15.82
C GLY A 523 -24.87 -38.13 -16.63
N TYR A 524 -24.35 -37.08 -15.98
CA TYR A 524 -23.66 -35.98 -16.67
C TYR A 524 -22.21 -36.27 -17.01
N GLY A 525 -21.61 -37.32 -16.45
CA GLY A 525 -20.26 -37.80 -16.77
C GLY A 525 -19.91 -39.09 -16.03
N ASP A 526 -18.77 -39.68 -16.36
CA ASP A 526 -18.32 -40.96 -15.83
C ASP A 526 -17.43 -40.76 -14.60
N LEU A 527 -17.89 -41.28 -13.44
CA LEU A 527 -17.13 -41.21 -12.19
C LEU A 527 -16.04 -42.29 -12.17
N GLY A 528 -14.78 -41.90 -11.96
CA GLY A 528 -13.68 -42.87 -11.98
C GLY A 528 -12.31 -42.27 -11.68
N LEU A 529 -11.26 -42.91 -12.21
CA LEU A 529 -9.91 -42.34 -12.22
C LEU A 529 -9.70 -41.57 -13.52
N VAL A 530 -9.25 -40.33 -13.39
CA VAL A 530 -8.90 -39.44 -14.51
C VAL A 530 -7.44 -39.06 -14.39
N VAL A 531 -6.78 -38.87 -15.54
CA VAL A 531 -5.42 -38.31 -15.56
C VAL A 531 -5.54 -36.85 -15.18
N ASN A 532 -4.87 -36.44 -14.09
CA ASN A 532 -4.70 -35.03 -13.79
C ASN A 532 -3.85 -34.41 -14.91
N PRO A 533 -4.40 -33.46 -15.68
CA PRO A 533 -3.72 -32.93 -16.86
C PRO A 533 -2.44 -32.15 -16.54
N ARG A 534 -2.22 -31.79 -15.26
CA ARG A 534 -1.06 -31.01 -14.80
C ARG A 534 0.01 -31.87 -14.16
N THR A 535 -0.38 -32.86 -13.37
CA THR A 535 0.59 -33.76 -12.71
C THR A 535 0.84 -35.07 -13.46
N GLY A 536 -0.01 -35.39 -14.45
CA GLY A 536 0.03 -36.66 -15.19
C GLY A 536 -0.38 -37.88 -14.35
N ARG A 537 -0.75 -37.69 -13.09
CA ARG A 537 -1.12 -38.78 -12.16
C ARG A 537 -2.59 -39.18 -12.32
N MET A 538 -2.89 -40.44 -12.11
CA MET A 538 -4.27 -40.93 -12.01
C MET A 538 -4.86 -40.52 -10.67
N VAL A 539 -5.92 -39.72 -10.69
CA VAL A 539 -6.63 -39.22 -9.51
C VAL A 539 -8.12 -39.47 -9.65
N ARG A 540 -8.86 -39.51 -8.54
CA ARG A 540 -10.33 -39.58 -8.63
C ARG A 540 -10.88 -38.29 -9.25
N GLY A 541 -11.81 -38.47 -10.19
CA GLY A 541 -12.46 -37.37 -10.89
C GLY A 541 -13.68 -37.85 -11.66
N ILE A 542 -14.22 -36.95 -12.47
CA ILE A 542 -15.29 -37.25 -13.43
C ILE A 542 -14.79 -36.91 -14.83
N SER A 543 -15.05 -37.77 -15.79
CA SER A 543 -14.68 -37.61 -17.21
C SER A 543 -15.91 -37.62 -18.11
N ASN A 544 -15.73 -37.28 -19.38
CA ASN A 544 -16.82 -37.24 -20.37
C ASN A 544 -18.01 -36.37 -19.95
N VAL A 545 -17.74 -35.27 -19.22
CA VAL A 545 -18.80 -34.39 -18.75
C VAL A 545 -19.52 -33.75 -19.93
N THR A 546 -20.85 -33.83 -19.96
CA THR A 546 -21.70 -33.27 -21.02
C THR A 546 -22.59 -32.15 -20.49
N SER A 547 -22.71 -31.08 -21.28
CA SER A 547 -23.55 -29.92 -20.93
C SER A 547 -24.95 -30.08 -21.54
N PRO A 548 -26.03 -30.06 -20.74
CA PRO A 548 -27.38 -30.14 -21.28
C PRO A 548 -27.78 -28.83 -21.96
N ARG A 549 -28.56 -28.92 -23.04
CA ARG A 549 -28.96 -27.76 -23.87
C ARG A 549 -29.58 -26.59 -23.08
N TRP A 550 -30.31 -26.89 -22.00
CA TRP A 550 -30.96 -25.85 -21.20
C TRP A 550 -29.97 -24.99 -20.41
N LEU A 551 -28.77 -25.51 -20.12
CA LEU A 551 -27.74 -24.85 -19.33
C LEU A 551 -26.91 -23.85 -20.17
N GLU A 552 -26.76 -24.12 -21.46
CA GLU A 552 -25.99 -23.30 -22.41
C GLU A 552 -26.43 -21.83 -22.46
N LYS A 553 -27.71 -21.53 -22.27
CA LYS A 553 -28.22 -20.15 -22.28
C LYS A 553 -27.66 -19.29 -21.14
N PHE A 554 -27.26 -19.91 -20.03
CA PHE A 554 -26.70 -19.21 -18.87
C PHE A 554 -25.20 -18.94 -19.01
N ARG A 555 -24.49 -19.72 -19.85
CA ARG A 555 -23.05 -19.58 -20.09
C ARG A 555 -22.64 -18.16 -20.49
N LYS A 556 -23.44 -17.49 -21.35
CA LYS A 556 -23.19 -16.10 -21.79
C LYS A 556 -23.67 -15.03 -20.80
N GLN A 557 -24.49 -15.41 -19.81
CA GLN A 557 -25.07 -14.49 -18.83
C GLN A 557 -24.26 -14.42 -17.54
N LEU A 558 -23.49 -15.48 -17.23
CA LEU A 558 -22.61 -15.50 -16.08
C LEU A 558 -21.37 -14.63 -16.32
N VAL A 559 -21.13 -13.72 -15.40
CA VAL A 559 -19.91 -12.91 -15.35
C VAL A 559 -18.94 -13.59 -14.41
N PHE A 560 -17.93 -14.28 -14.96
CA PHE A 560 -16.85 -14.83 -14.14
C PHE A 560 -15.92 -13.71 -13.66
N PRO A 561 -15.41 -13.75 -12.43
CA PRO A 561 -14.44 -12.77 -11.96
C PRO A 561 -13.21 -12.84 -12.87
N ARG A 562 -12.70 -11.70 -13.33
CA ARG A 562 -11.38 -11.66 -13.96
C ARG A 562 -10.34 -11.81 -12.85
N LYS A 563 -9.39 -12.74 -13.05
CA LYS A 563 -8.28 -12.99 -12.12
C LYS A 563 -7.52 -11.71 -11.79
#